data_AF-A0A381W2N5-F1
#
_entry.id   AF-A0A381W2N5-F1
#
_cell.length_a   1.000
_cell.length_b   1.000
_cell.length_c   1.000
_cell.angle_alpha   90.00
_cell.angle_beta   90.00
_cell.angle_gamma   90.00
#
_symmetry.space_group_name_H-M   'P 1'
#
loop_
_entity.id
_entity.type
_entity.pdbx_description
1 polymer ?
#
loop_
_entity_poly.entity_id
_entity_poly.type
_entity_poly.pdbx_seq_one_letter_code
_entity_poly.pdbx_strand_id
1 'polypeptide(L)' 'MSKTGKISQVMGAVVDVVFEDGHIPDIYNALNVDRGEDGMLVLEVAQHLGDAVVRTVAMDSTDGLIRGHA' A
#
# COMPACT_ATOMS: atom_id res chain seq x y z
N MET A 1 16.61 -3.60 7.29
CA MET A 1 15.91 -4.20 6.14
C MET A 1 14.57 -3.52 6.04
N SER A 2 14.34 -2.75 4.97
CA SER A 2 13.15 -1.92 4.83
C SER A 2 11.99 -2.78 4.36
N LYS A 3 10.88 -2.82 5.11
CA LYS A 3 9.61 -3.41 4.65
C LYS A 3 8.78 -2.34 3.94
N THR A 4 9.42 -1.61 3.03
CA THR A 4 8.83 -0.43 2.40
C THR A 4 8.39 -0.82 1.00
N GLY A 5 7.08 -0.72 0.76
CA GLY A 5 6.51 -0.88 -0.58
C GLY A 5 6.33 0.48 -1.24
N LYS A 6 6.13 0.51 -2.55
CA LYS A 6 5.76 1.73 -3.29
C LYS A 6 4.37 1.58 -3.88
N ILE A 7 3.58 2.64 -3.84
CA ILE A 7 2.26 2.64 -4.46
C ILE A 7 2.40 2.56 -5.99
N SER A 8 1.93 1.49 -6.60
CA SER A 8 1.96 1.29 -8.05
C SER A 8 0.69 1.82 -8.72
N GLN A 9 -0.47 1.63 -8.09
CA GLN A 9 -1.76 2.03 -8.64
C GLN A 9 -2.76 2.39 -7.53
N VAL A 10 -3.65 3.35 -7.82
CA VAL A 10 -4.74 3.78 -6.95
C VAL A 10 -6.04 3.72 -7.75
N MET A 11 -7.04 3.00 -7.24
CA MET A 11 -8.34 2.73 -7.85
C MET A 11 -9.44 2.90 -6.80
N GLY A 12 -9.76 4.16 -6.48
CA GLY A 12 -10.62 4.48 -5.34
C GLY A 12 -10.01 3.92 -4.05
N ALA A 13 -10.79 3.21 -3.25
CA ALA A 13 -10.31 2.57 -2.02
C ALA A 13 -9.33 1.40 -2.24
N VAL A 14 -9.13 0.94 -3.47
CA VAL A 14 -8.20 -0.15 -3.79
C VAL A 14 -6.85 0.43 -4.19
N VAL A 15 -5.79 0.02 -3.49
CA VAL A 15 -4.42 0.50 -3.74
C VAL A 15 -3.50 -0.69 -3.96
N ASP A 16 -2.79 -0.71 -5.08
CA ASP A 16 -1.78 -1.73 -5.36
C ASP A 16 -0.40 -1.20 -4.93
N VAL A 17 0.36 -2.03 -4.23
CA VAL A 17 1.67 -1.70 -3.66
C VAL A 17 2.69 -2.74 -4.10
N VAL A 18 3.83 -2.29 -4.63
CA VAL A 18 4.95 -3.15 -5.04
C VAL A 18 6.03 -3.20 -3.96
N PHE A 19 6.52 -4.40 -3.66
CA PHE A 19 7.57 -4.67 -2.68
C PHE A 19 8.81 -5.26 -3.37
N GLU A 20 9.68 -4.40 -3.92
CA GLU A 20 10.84 -4.81 -4.73
C GLU A 20 11.88 -5.64 -3.94
N ASP A 21 11.92 -5.53 -2.61
CA ASP A 21 12.86 -6.23 -1.73
C ASP A 21 12.48 -7.71 -1.44
N GLY A 22 11.48 -8.25 -2.14
CA GLY A 22 11.02 -9.64 -2.02
C GLY A 22 10.31 -9.97 -0.71
N HIS A 23 10.18 -9.00 0.20
CA HIS A 23 9.48 -9.14 1.47
C HIS A 23 8.03 -8.68 1.31
N ILE A 24 7.20 -9.59 0.83
CA ILE A 24 5.78 -9.37 0.62
C ILE A 24 5.05 -9.57 1.96
N PRO A 25 4.27 -8.59 2.45
CA PRO A 25 3.45 -8.76 3.64
C PRO A 25 2.33 -9.79 3.42
N ASP A 26 2.01 -10.57 4.45
CA ASP A 26 0.88 -11.51 4.42
C ASP A 26 -0.47 -10.80 4.25
N ILE A 27 -1.46 -11.55 3.78
CA ILE A 27 -2.86 -11.11 3.72
C ILE A 27 -3.35 -10.77 5.15
N TYR A 28 -4.17 -9.72 5.26
CA TYR A 28 -4.65 -9.09 6.50
C TYR A 28 -3.60 -8.31 7.29
N ASN A 29 -2.37 -8.17 6.79
CA ASN A 29 -1.44 -7.21 7.39
C ASN A 29 -1.80 -5.77 7.02
N ALA A 30 -1.55 -4.87 7.96
CA ALA A 30 -1.67 -3.43 7.76
C ALA A 30 -0.36 -2.85 7.20
N LEU A 31 -0.50 -2.00 6.18
CA LEU A 31 0.51 -1.08 5.69
C LEU A 31 0.13 0.33 6.14
N ASN A 32 1.10 1.11 6.56
CA ASN A 32 0.89 2.47 7.00
C ASN A 32 1.53 3.41 5.99
N VAL A 33 0.73 4.32 5.43
CA VAL A 33 1.20 5.37 4.53
C VAL A 33 1.16 6.69 5.28
N ASP A 34 2.32 7.32 5.43
CA ASP A 34 2.42 8.66 5.99
C ASP A 34 2.07 9.70 4.91
N ARG A 35 1.00 10.47 5.15
CA ARG A 35 0.55 11.57 4.28
C ARG A 35 0.88 12.95 4.85
N GLY A 36 1.73 13.04 5.87
CA GLY A 36 2.11 14.29 6.52
C GLY A 36 0.94 14.91 7.28
N GLU A 37 0.49 16.10 6.87
CA GLU A 37 -0.58 16.84 7.55
C GLU A 37 -1.94 16.12 7.49
N ASP A 38 -2.16 15.30 6.46
CA ASP A 38 -3.38 14.47 6.30
C ASP A 38 -3.35 13.19 7.15
N GLY A 39 -2.30 13.02 7.96
CA GLY A 39 -2.13 11.92 8.89
C GLY A 39 -1.79 10.57 8.25
N MET A 40 -1.90 9.52 9.04
CA MET A 40 -1.58 8.14 8.62
C MET A 40 -2.78 7.49 7.94
N LEU A 41 -2.59 6.98 6.73
CA LEU A 41 -3.55 6.11 6.05
C LEU A 41 -3.17 4.63 6.29
N VAL A 42 -4.13 3.83 6.71
CA VAL A 42 -3.96 2.38 6.84
C VAL A 42 -4.48 1.69 5.59
N LEU A 43 -3.65 0.83 5.00
CA LEU A 43 -4.02 -0.07 3.90
C LEU A 43 -3.96 -1.51 4.41
N GLU A 44 -5.02 -2.29 4.26
CA GLU A 44 -5.02 -3.72 4.60
C GLU A 44 -4.70 -4.56 3.36
N VAL A 45 -3.76 -5.50 3.46
CA VAL A 45 -3.46 -6.43 2.37
C VAL A 45 -4.62 -7.39 2.16
N ALA A 46 -5.29 -7.30 1.02
CA ALA A 46 -6.44 -8.15 0.69
C ALA A 46 -6.05 -9.36 -0.18
N GLN A 47 -5.06 -9.21 -1.07
CA GLN A 47 -4.61 -10.30 -1.94
C GLN A 47 -3.19 -10.07 -2.47
N HIS A 48 -2.51 -11.15 -2.83
CA HIS A 48 -1.25 -11.11 -3.58
C HIS A 48 -1.55 -11.25 -5.07
N LEU A 49 -1.04 -10.34 -5.90
CA LEU A 49 -1.26 -10.35 -7.35
C LEU A 49 -0.16 -11.08 -8.12
N GLY A 50 0.97 -11.39 -7.46
CA GLY A 50 2.20 -11.85 -8.12
C GLY A 50 3.15 -10.69 -8.42
N ASP A 51 4.34 -11.00 -8.95
CA ASP A 51 5.37 -10.00 -9.33
C ASP A 51 5.71 -8.98 -8.21
N ALA A 52 5.71 -9.46 -6.97
CA ALA A 52 5.92 -8.65 -5.78
C ALA A 52 4.90 -7.52 -5.56
N VAL A 53 3.71 -7.63 -6.17
CA VAL A 53 2.59 -6.70 -5.98
C VAL A 53 1.56 -7.30 -5.04
N VAL A 54 1.13 -6.50 -4.08
CA VAL A 54 -0.03 -6.78 -3.23
C VAL A 54 -1.13 -5.78 -3.53
N ARG A 55 -2.36 -6.25 -3.50
CA ARG A 55 -3.54 -5.39 -3.55
C ARG A 55 -4.08 -5.19 -2.16
N THR A 56 -4.30 -3.93 -1.85
CA THR A 56 -4.70 -3.48 -0.53
C THR A 56 -6.00 -2.70 -0.60
N VAL A 57 -6.70 -2.63 0.53
CA VAL A 57 -7.90 -1.81 0.72
C VAL A 57 -7.60 -0.72 1.73
N ALA A 58 -7.86 0.52 1.36
CA ALA A 58 -7.70 1.68 2.21
C ALA A 58 -8.82 1.75 3.26
N MET A 59 -8.44 1.95 4.52
CA MET A 59 -9.37 2.08 5.64
C MET A 59 -9.91 3.50 5.80
N ASP A 60 -9.41 4.44 5.00
CA ASP A 60 -9.84 5.84 4.96
C ASP A 60 -9.69 6.37 3.52
N SER A 61 -10.01 7.64 3.28
CA SER A 61 -9.91 8.28 1.96
C SER A 61 -8.51 8.14 1.38
N THR A 62 -8.44 7.81 0.08
CA THR A 62 -7.21 7.78 -0.72
C THR A 62 -6.95 9.09 -1.46
N ASP A 63 -7.65 10.17 -1.09
CA ASP A 63 -7.43 11.47 -1.68
C ASP A 63 -6.00 11.95 -1.40
N GLY A 64 -5.39 12.58 -2.40
CA GLY A 64 -4.00 13.04 -2.32
C GLY A 64 -2.94 11.94 -2.44
N LEU A 65 -3.32 10.66 -2.57
CA LEU A 65 -2.36 9.57 -2.72
C LEU A 65 -1.69 9.60 -4.11
N ILE A 66 -0.37 9.63 -4.15
CA ILE A 66 0.41 9.73 -5.39
C ILE A 66 1.14 8.42 -5.66
N ARG A 67 1.19 8.00 -6.93
CA ARG A 67 1.96 6.84 -7.37
C ARG A 67 3.45 7.05 -7.14
N GLY A 68 4.15 6.01 -6.69
CA GLY A 68 5.58 6.06 -6.36
C GLY A 68 5.88 6.54 -4.94
N HIS A 69 4.87 6.94 -4.17
CA HIS A 69 5.01 7.22 -2.73
C HIS A 69 5.30 5.92 -1.98
N ALA A 70 6.20 6.00 -0.99
CA ALA A 70 6.79 4.87 -0.26
C ALA A 70 6.41 4.91 1.23
#